data_AF-A0A158D0Y5-F1
#
_entry.id   AF-A0A158D0Y5-F1
#
_cell.length_a   1.000
_cell.length_b   1.000
_cell.length_c   1.000
_cell.angle_alpha   90.00
_cell.angle_beta   90.00
_cell.angle_gamma   90.00
#
_symmetry.space_group_name_H-M   'P 1'
#
loop_
_entity.id
_entity.type
_entity.pdbx_description
1 polymer ?
#
loop_
_entity_poly.entity_id
_entity_poly.type
_entity_poly.pdbx_seq_one_letter_code
_entity_poly.pdbx_strand_id
1 'polypeptide(L)'
;MSDTKTIQLRKALSYGKGDQAKTVDSITLREPTAGEYEKAENAAGVYGLQIALIALLSGVPVDVIDQMYTSQIDEAADFIGSFGKEAISGMKASADEFELVLQSPVKLTADESPLNVASLELCEPTNQQKRKASAAGGTFASSIALISIVSKVPKNAVRALTARDFMAACAYFNGFQLRRTANSDD
;
A
#
# COMPACT_ATOMS: atom_id res chain seq x y z
N MET A 1 8.83 6.61 13.71
CA MET A 1 9.19 7.15 12.37
C MET A 1 8.21 8.26 12.05
N SER A 2 8.61 9.33 11.35
CA SER A 2 7.67 10.38 10.95
C SER A 2 6.70 9.84 9.89
N ASP A 3 5.41 10.16 10.02
CA ASP A 3 4.37 9.74 9.06
C ASP A 3 4.37 10.58 7.77
N THR A 4 5.12 11.68 7.78
CA THR A 4 5.31 12.57 6.63
C THR A 4 6.79 12.89 6.41
N LYS A 5 7.19 13.10 5.15
CA LYS A 5 8.52 13.56 4.78
C LYS A 5 8.45 14.57 3.65
N THR A 6 9.16 15.68 3.79
CA THR A 6 9.36 16.66 2.71
C THR A 6 10.75 16.46 2.11
N ILE A 7 10.82 16.34 0.78
CA ILE A 7 12.05 16.23 0.01
C ILE A 7 12.20 17.53 -0.78
N GLN A 8 13.27 18.28 -0.50
CA GLN A 8 13.64 19.46 -1.27
C GLN A 8 14.25 19.03 -2.61
N LEU A 9 13.71 19.50 -3.72
CA LEU A 9 14.20 19.16 -5.05
C LEU A 9 15.51 19.90 -5.30
N ARG A 10 16.53 19.17 -5.76
CA ARG A 10 17.84 19.76 -6.08
C ARG A 10 17.78 20.68 -7.30
N LYS A 11 16.77 20.47 -8.15
CA LYS A 11 16.40 21.33 -9.26
C LYS A 11 14.90 21.52 -9.23
N ALA A 12 14.46 22.77 -9.24
CA ALA A 12 13.06 23.10 -9.38
C ALA A 12 12.52 22.50 -10.69
N LEU A 13 11.35 21.87 -10.60
CA LEU A 13 10.64 21.34 -11.75
C LEU A 13 9.48 22.27 -12.11
N SER A 14 9.10 22.33 -13.38
CA SER A 14 8.00 23.18 -13.82
C SER A 14 7.03 22.42 -14.71
N TYR A 15 5.75 22.71 -14.57
CA TYR A 15 4.70 22.11 -15.39
C TYR A 15 3.51 23.05 -15.56
N GLY A 16 2.65 22.76 -16.53
CA GLY A 16 1.61 23.70 -16.98
C GLY A 16 2.12 24.65 -18.07
N LYS A 17 1.26 25.56 -18.52
CA LYS A 17 1.57 26.52 -19.61
C LYS A 17 1.00 27.90 -19.28
N GLY A 18 1.66 28.94 -19.76
CA GLY A 18 1.24 30.34 -19.60
C GLY A 18 1.05 30.70 -18.13
N ASP A 19 -0.07 31.36 -17.82
CA ASP A 19 -0.40 31.82 -16.47
C ASP A 19 -0.70 30.68 -15.47
N GLN A 20 -0.75 29.42 -15.94
CA GLN A 20 -0.91 28.22 -15.10
C GLN A 20 0.41 27.46 -14.87
N ALA A 21 1.55 28.02 -15.27
CA ALA A 21 2.84 27.42 -14.97
C ALA A 21 3.07 27.34 -13.46
N LYS A 22 3.36 26.14 -12.97
CA LYS A 22 3.67 25.85 -11.57
C LYS A 22 5.12 25.43 -11.47
N THR A 23 5.78 25.91 -10.42
CA THR A 23 7.12 25.46 -10.02
C THR A 23 7.02 24.58 -8.80
N VAL A 24 7.77 23.49 -8.79
CA VAL A 24 7.88 22.53 -7.70
C VAL A 24 9.32 22.58 -7.21
N ASP A 25 9.50 23.11 -6.00
CA ASP A 25 10.80 23.14 -5.33
C ASP A 25 10.92 22.03 -4.28
N SER A 26 9.80 21.42 -3.89
CA SER A 26 9.75 20.31 -2.94
C SER A 26 8.53 19.43 -3.17
N ILE A 27 8.60 18.20 -2.69
CA ILE A 27 7.45 17.31 -2.57
C ILE A 27 7.27 16.90 -1.11
N THR A 28 6.02 16.74 -0.68
CA THR A 28 5.68 16.18 0.62
C THR A 28 5.00 14.83 0.41
N LEU A 29 5.48 13.82 1.12
CA LEU A 29 5.00 12.45 1.07
C LEU A 29 4.46 12.05 2.43
N ARG A 30 3.53 11.10 2.43
CA ARG A 30 2.99 10.45 3.62
C ARG A 30 2.93 8.95 3.44
N GLU A 31 2.59 8.24 4.51
CA GLU A 31 2.21 6.83 4.40
C GLU A 31 1.08 6.64 3.37
N PRO A 32 1.25 5.76 2.37
CA PRO A 32 0.19 5.44 1.42
C PRO A 32 -0.88 4.56 2.04
N THR A 33 -2.06 4.60 1.45
CA THR A 33 -3.14 3.65 1.69
C THR A 33 -3.05 2.47 0.72
N ALA A 34 -3.70 1.34 1.06
CA ALA A 34 -3.80 0.19 0.16
C ALA A 34 -4.40 0.58 -1.21
N GLY A 35 -5.41 1.44 -1.23
CA GLY A 35 -6.03 1.94 -2.45
C GLY A 35 -5.10 2.82 -3.29
N GLU A 36 -4.14 3.51 -2.67
CA GLU A 36 -3.11 4.27 -3.42
C GLU A 36 -2.08 3.35 -4.05
N TYR A 37 -1.70 2.23 -3.41
CA TYR A 37 -0.90 1.19 -4.07
C TYR A 37 -1.63 0.57 -5.26
N GLU A 38 -2.92 0.23 -5.11
CA GLU A 38 -3.75 -0.31 -6.19
C GLU A 38 -3.87 0.70 -7.35
N LYS A 39 -4.11 1.99 -7.06
CA LYS A 39 -4.14 3.04 -8.09
C LYS A 39 -2.79 3.20 -8.78
N ALA A 40 -1.69 3.19 -8.02
CA ALA A 40 -0.34 3.29 -8.56
C ALA A 40 -0.01 2.09 -9.45
N GLU A 41 -0.40 0.87 -9.07
CA GLU A 41 -0.22 -0.35 -9.88
C GLU A 41 -0.93 -0.22 -11.23
N ASN A 42 -2.17 0.26 -11.22
CA ASN A 42 -2.94 0.49 -12.45
C ASN A 42 -2.36 1.62 -13.32
N ALA A 43 -1.72 2.61 -12.72
CA ALA A 43 -1.14 3.77 -13.40
C ALA A 43 0.35 3.61 -13.73
N ALA A 44 1.00 2.53 -13.27
CA ALA A 44 2.46 2.35 -13.35
C ALA A 44 2.96 2.46 -14.79
N GLY A 45 2.24 1.86 -15.74
CA GLY A 45 2.51 1.98 -17.18
C GLY A 45 4.01 1.86 -17.50
N VAL A 46 4.55 2.85 -18.22
CA VAL A 46 5.97 2.94 -18.57
C VAL A 46 6.87 3.48 -17.44
N TYR A 47 6.29 4.16 -16.45
CA TYR A 47 7.03 4.83 -15.36
C TYR A 47 7.38 3.88 -14.20
N GLY A 48 6.61 2.80 -14.05
CA GLY A 48 6.72 1.89 -12.93
C GLY A 48 5.99 2.36 -11.68
N LEU A 49 5.80 1.42 -10.73
CA LEU A 49 4.98 1.61 -9.53
C LEU A 49 5.50 2.74 -8.62
N GLN A 50 6.82 2.83 -8.44
CA GLN A 50 7.43 3.79 -7.52
C GLN A 50 7.13 5.24 -7.93
N ILE A 51 7.38 5.57 -9.20
CA ILE A 51 7.14 6.91 -9.75
C ILE A 51 5.64 7.25 -9.70
N ALA A 52 4.77 6.30 -10.09
CA ALA A 52 3.33 6.49 -10.01
C ALA A 52 2.84 6.74 -8.58
N LEU A 53 3.39 6.03 -7.59
CA LEU A 53 3.03 6.19 -6.19
C LEU A 53 3.53 7.52 -5.61
N ILE A 54 4.76 7.93 -5.94
CA ILE A 54 5.31 9.24 -5.54
C ILE A 54 4.45 10.37 -6.13
N ALA A 55 4.04 10.26 -7.39
CA ALA A 55 3.16 11.23 -8.05
C ALA A 55 1.80 11.33 -7.35
N LEU A 56 1.17 10.20 -7.02
CA LEU A 56 -0.11 10.16 -6.30
C LEU A 56 -0.02 10.82 -4.92
N LEU A 57 1.05 10.54 -4.16
CA LEU A 57 1.20 11.03 -2.79
C LEU A 57 1.59 12.52 -2.73
N SER A 58 2.41 12.97 -3.67
CA SER A 58 2.85 14.37 -3.75
C SER A 58 1.83 15.29 -4.41
N GLY A 59 0.88 14.73 -5.19
CA GLY A 59 -0.05 15.50 -6.02
C GLY A 59 0.60 16.16 -7.24
N VAL A 60 1.87 15.83 -7.54
CA VAL A 60 2.61 16.32 -8.70
C VAL A 60 2.42 15.33 -9.87
N PRO A 61 2.24 15.81 -11.12
CA PRO A 61 2.06 14.93 -12.27
C PRO A 61 3.20 13.92 -12.46
N VAL A 62 2.88 12.71 -12.94
CA VAL A 62 3.83 11.59 -13.05
C VAL A 62 4.99 11.89 -13.99
N ASP A 63 4.74 12.59 -15.09
CA ASP A 63 5.74 13.04 -16.07
C ASP A 63 6.67 14.12 -15.50
N VAL A 64 6.24 14.83 -14.46
CA VAL A 64 7.07 15.80 -13.74
C VAL A 64 7.92 15.08 -12.70
N ILE A 65 7.34 14.15 -11.93
CA ILE A 65 8.11 13.32 -10.98
C ILE A 65 9.19 12.51 -11.70
N ASP A 66 8.92 12.00 -12.90
CA ASP A 66 9.88 11.27 -13.74
C ASP A 66 11.12 12.11 -14.13
N GLN A 67 11.07 13.44 -13.98
CA GLN A 67 12.20 14.33 -14.21
C GLN A 67 13.07 14.57 -12.96
N MET A 68 12.67 14.04 -11.80
CA MET A 68 13.49 14.09 -10.60
C MET A 68 14.77 13.28 -10.80
N TYR A 69 15.84 13.68 -10.11
CA TYR A 69 17.05 12.85 -10.07
C TYR A 69 16.78 11.52 -9.38
N THR A 70 17.32 10.43 -9.94
CA THR A 70 17.12 9.06 -9.45
C THR A 70 17.35 8.92 -7.95
N SER A 71 18.39 9.53 -7.38
CA SER A 71 18.64 9.45 -5.94
C SER A 71 17.54 10.12 -5.08
N GLN A 72 16.77 11.07 -5.62
CA GLN A 72 15.61 11.62 -4.91
C GLN A 72 14.37 10.73 -5.05
N ILE A 73 14.25 10.00 -6.17
CA ILE A 73 13.26 8.95 -6.33
C ILE A 73 13.56 7.80 -5.37
N ASP A 74 14.82 7.37 -5.26
CA ASP A 74 15.25 6.33 -4.31
C ASP A 74 14.96 6.76 -2.87
N GLU A 75 15.31 8.01 -2.50
CA GLU A 75 15.00 8.54 -1.16
C GLU A 75 13.49 8.53 -0.85
N ALA A 76 12.66 8.89 -1.83
CA ALA A 76 11.21 8.87 -1.70
C ALA A 76 10.68 7.43 -1.60
N ALA A 77 11.18 6.52 -2.42
CA ALA A 77 10.80 5.12 -2.45
C ALA A 77 11.20 4.41 -1.13
N ASP A 78 12.38 4.70 -0.60
CA ASP A 78 12.85 4.18 0.69
C ASP A 78 11.97 4.66 1.85
N PHE A 79 11.60 5.95 1.83
CA PHE A 79 10.65 6.49 2.81
C PHE A 79 9.30 5.77 2.73
N ILE A 80 8.73 5.60 1.53
CA ILE A 80 7.45 4.92 1.35
C ILE A 80 7.54 3.43 1.73
N GLY A 81 8.60 2.73 1.32
CA GLY A 81 8.81 1.31 1.59
C GLY A 81 9.06 1.02 3.08
N SER A 82 9.49 2.02 3.86
CA SER A 82 9.74 1.86 5.28
C SER A 82 8.50 1.52 6.11
N PHE A 83 7.31 1.96 5.69
CA PHE A 83 6.06 1.77 6.44
C PHE A 83 5.66 0.28 6.52
N GLY A 84 5.94 -0.51 5.49
CA GLY A 84 5.67 -1.95 5.48
C GLY A 84 6.83 -2.81 6.00
N LYS A 85 7.99 -2.22 6.29
CA LYS A 85 9.24 -2.97 6.51
C LYS A 85 9.15 -3.89 7.72
N GLU A 86 8.59 -3.42 8.83
CA GLU A 86 8.46 -4.20 10.07
C GLU A 86 7.62 -5.47 9.86
N ALA A 87 6.47 -5.33 9.20
CA ALA A 87 5.57 -6.45 8.89
C ALA A 87 6.27 -7.53 8.04
N ILE A 88 7.09 -7.11 7.08
CA ILE A 88 7.84 -8.04 6.21
C ILE A 88 9.02 -8.66 6.95
N SER A 89 9.81 -7.86 7.68
CA SER A 89 11.01 -8.36 8.36
C SER A 89 10.72 -9.28 9.54
N GLY A 90 9.55 -9.09 10.18
CA GLY A 90 9.09 -9.91 11.29
C GLY A 90 8.20 -11.08 10.88
N MET A 91 8.12 -11.40 9.59
CA MET A 91 7.22 -12.43 9.07
C MET A 91 7.56 -13.80 9.67
N LYS A 92 6.53 -14.49 10.15
CA LYS A 92 6.61 -15.81 10.79
C LYS A 92 5.56 -16.73 10.19
N ALA A 93 5.63 -18.01 10.52
CA ALA A 93 4.53 -18.92 10.25
C ALA A 93 3.25 -18.39 10.93
N SER A 94 2.20 -18.21 10.14
CA SER A 94 0.92 -17.69 10.63
C SER A 94 0.19 -18.73 11.46
N ALA A 95 -0.77 -18.33 12.30
CA ALA A 95 -1.78 -19.21 12.90
C ALA A 95 -3.00 -19.35 11.97
N ASP A 96 -3.85 -20.36 12.17
CA ASP A 96 -5.02 -20.61 11.31
C ASP A 96 -6.06 -19.48 11.40
N GLU A 97 -6.13 -18.84 12.57
CA GLU A 97 -6.97 -17.68 12.87
C GLU A 97 -6.09 -16.59 13.49
N PHE A 98 -6.41 -15.33 13.20
CA PHE A 98 -5.64 -14.18 13.67
C PHE A 98 -6.51 -12.93 13.67
N GLU A 99 -6.54 -12.21 14.78
CA GLU A 99 -7.09 -10.86 14.83
C GLU A 99 -5.98 -9.84 14.62
N LEU A 100 -6.07 -9.06 13.55
CA LEU A 100 -5.21 -7.90 13.33
C LEU A 100 -5.92 -6.64 13.85
N VAL A 101 -5.50 -6.15 15.01
CA VAL A 101 -5.92 -4.82 15.48
C VAL A 101 -5.20 -3.75 14.67
N LEU A 102 -5.95 -2.83 14.07
CA LEU A 102 -5.42 -1.79 13.20
C LEU A 102 -4.70 -0.72 14.03
N GLN A 103 -3.49 -0.35 13.61
CA GLN A 103 -2.78 0.78 14.18
C GLN A 103 -3.50 2.10 13.88
N SER A 104 -4.15 2.18 12.72
CA SER A 104 -4.97 3.32 12.32
C SER A 104 -6.37 2.85 11.92
N PRO A 105 -7.33 2.81 12.88
CA PRO A 105 -8.71 2.43 12.59
C PRO A 105 -9.29 3.24 11.43
N VAL A 106 -9.85 2.52 10.46
CA VAL A 106 -10.52 3.11 9.31
C VAL A 106 -11.85 3.69 9.78
N LYS A 107 -12.12 4.96 9.45
CA LYS A 107 -13.41 5.62 9.68
C LYS A 107 -13.85 6.31 8.39
N LEU A 108 -14.77 5.70 7.66
CA LEU A 108 -15.31 6.24 6.40
C LEU A 108 -16.70 6.86 6.57
N THR A 109 -17.40 6.57 7.67
CA THR A 109 -18.73 7.14 7.99
C THR A 109 -18.77 7.65 9.43
N ALA A 110 -19.68 8.57 9.72
CA ALA A 110 -19.91 9.04 11.10
C ALA A 110 -20.60 7.98 11.97
N ASP A 111 -21.50 7.20 11.37
CA ASP A 111 -22.28 6.18 12.06
C ASP A 111 -21.53 4.84 12.18
N GLU A 112 -21.96 4.00 13.13
CA GLU A 112 -21.50 2.60 13.21
C GLU A 112 -21.90 1.85 11.93
N SER A 113 -20.90 1.43 11.18
CA SER A 113 -21.03 0.90 9.83
C SER A 113 -19.89 -0.08 9.56
N PRO A 114 -20.09 -1.12 8.74
CA PRO A 114 -19.00 -2.00 8.30
C PRO A 114 -17.91 -1.27 7.49
N LEU A 115 -18.10 0.00 7.16
CA LEU A 115 -17.08 0.86 6.57
C LEU A 115 -16.14 1.50 7.61
N ASN A 116 -16.47 1.37 8.90
CA ASN A 116 -15.61 1.72 10.02
C ASN A 116 -15.02 0.45 10.61
N VAL A 117 -13.70 0.35 10.65
CA VAL A 117 -12.98 -0.89 10.96
C VAL A 117 -11.88 -0.59 11.95
N ALA A 118 -11.87 -1.29 13.08
CA ALA A 118 -10.82 -1.18 14.10
C ALA A 118 -9.92 -2.41 14.16
N SER A 119 -10.41 -3.57 13.71
CA SER A 119 -9.63 -4.80 13.57
C SER A 119 -10.11 -5.61 12.36
N LEU A 120 -9.27 -6.54 11.90
CA LEU A 120 -9.59 -7.53 10.89
C LEU A 120 -9.51 -8.92 11.53
N GLU A 121 -10.62 -9.66 11.48
CA GLU A 121 -10.62 -11.09 11.74
C GLU A 121 -10.08 -11.80 10.49
N LEU A 122 -8.93 -12.46 10.58
CA LEU A 122 -8.30 -13.15 9.47
C LEU A 122 -8.19 -14.64 9.77
N CYS A 123 -8.19 -15.46 8.72
CA CYS A 123 -7.95 -16.89 8.82
C CYS A 123 -7.19 -17.41 7.58
N GLU A 124 -6.72 -18.66 7.63
CA GLU A 124 -6.11 -19.31 6.47
C GLU A 124 -7.07 -19.28 5.27
N PRO A 125 -6.73 -18.60 4.17
CA PRO A 125 -7.62 -18.50 3.04
C PRO A 125 -7.71 -19.82 2.28
N THR A 126 -8.94 -20.25 2.02
CA THR A 126 -9.20 -21.39 1.13
C THR A 126 -8.71 -21.13 -0.29
N ASN A 127 -8.42 -22.19 -1.04
CA ASN A 127 -8.07 -22.09 -2.46
C ASN A 127 -9.17 -21.40 -3.30
N GLN A 128 -10.44 -21.57 -2.93
CA GLN A 128 -11.54 -20.87 -3.62
C GLN A 128 -11.46 -19.34 -3.41
N GLN A 129 -11.21 -18.90 -2.18
CA GLN A 129 -11.07 -17.48 -1.86
C GLN A 129 -9.85 -16.88 -2.57
N LYS A 130 -8.71 -17.58 -2.61
CA LYS A 130 -7.52 -17.15 -3.38
C LYS A 130 -7.83 -16.95 -4.86
N ARG A 131 -8.50 -17.91 -5.51
CA ARG A 131 -8.89 -17.79 -6.93
C ARG A 131 -9.89 -16.66 -7.19
N LYS A 132 -10.84 -16.44 -6.27
CA LYS A 132 -11.78 -15.32 -6.37
C LYS A 132 -11.06 -13.98 -6.23
N ALA A 133 -10.09 -13.88 -5.32
CA ALA A 133 -9.30 -12.69 -5.13
C ALA A 133 -8.40 -12.39 -6.34
N SER A 134 -7.74 -13.40 -6.93
CA SER A 134 -6.88 -13.22 -8.10
C SER A 134 -7.61 -12.69 -9.34
N ALA A 135 -8.93 -12.89 -9.42
CA ALA A 135 -9.73 -12.32 -10.50
C ALA A 135 -9.82 -10.79 -10.47
N ALA A 136 -9.39 -10.13 -9.39
CA ALA A 136 -9.32 -8.67 -9.30
C ALA A 136 -8.27 -8.07 -10.25
N GLY A 137 -7.23 -8.83 -10.63
CA GLY A 137 -6.19 -8.40 -11.56
C GLY A 137 -5.20 -7.42 -10.94
N GLY A 138 -3.92 -7.82 -10.82
CA GLY A 138 -2.89 -7.05 -10.14
C GLY A 138 -2.61 -7.56 -8.72
N THR A 139 -1.40 -7.30 -8.24
CA THR A 139 -0.90 -7.75 -6.94
C THR A 139 -1.68 -7.10 -5.81
N PHE A 140 -1.81 -5.78 -5.83
CA PHE A 140 -2.47 -5.04 -4.74
C PHE A 140 -3.97 -5.22 -4.78
N ALA A 141 -4.58 -5.19 -5.97
CA ALA A 141 -6.00 -5.45 -6.14
C ALA A 141 -6.40 -6.85 -5.63
N SER A 142 -5.56 -7.87 -5.91
CA SER A 142 -5.79 -9.24 -5.43
C SER A 142 -5.64 -9.33 -3.91
N SER A 143 -4.64 -8.67 -3.31
CA SER A 143 -4.48 -8.63 -1.85
C SER A 143 -5.64 -7.92 -1.16
N ILE A 144 -6.08 -6.77 -1.67
CA ILE A 144 -7.28 -6.06 -1.16
C ILE A 144 -8.51 -6.96 -1.25
N ALA A 145 -8.70 -7.66 -2.37
CA ALA A 145 -9.82 -8.58 -2.53
C ALA A 145 -9.73 -9.77 -1.57
N LEU A 146 -8.53 -10.33 -1.35
CA LEU A 146 -8.33 -11.46 -0.44
C LEU A 146 -8.63 -11.06 1.01
N ILE A 147 -8.07 -9.94 1.47
CA ILE A 147 -8.35 -9.39 2.81
C ILE A 147 -9.86 -9.20 2.97
N SER A 148 -10.50 -8.52 2.02
CA SER A 148 -11.95 -8.27 2.06
C SER A 148 -12.79 -9.54 2.14
N ILE A 149 -12.43 -10.58 1.38
CA ILE A 149 -13.15 -11.86 1.37
C ILE A 149 -12.98 -12.62 2.68
N VAL A 150 -11.76 -12.64 3.22
CA VAL A 150 -11.43 -13.41 4.43
C VAL A 150 -12.00 -12.73 5.67
N SER A 151 -11.79 -11.42 5.82
CA SER A 151 -12.27 -10.65 6.97
C SER A 151 -13.72 -10.21 6.87
N LYS A 152 -14.37 -10.43 5.73
CA LYS A 152 -15.73 -9.94 5.42
C LYS A 152 -15.86 -8.41 5.48
N VAL A 153 -14.75 -7.68 5.52
CA VAL A 153 -14.72 -6.22 5.47
C VAL A 153 -14.89 -5.73 4.03
N PRO A 154 -15.71 -4.70 3.75
CA PRO A 154 -15.88 -4.16 2.40
C PRO A 154 -14.55 -3.67 1.79
N LYS A 155 -14.33 -3.92 0.49
CA LYS A 155 -13.11 -3.50 -0.23
C LYS A 155 -12.79 -2.02 -0.08
N ASN A 156 -13.81 -1.16 0.03
CA ASN A 156 -13.59 0.29 0.22
C ASN A 156 -12.92 0.60 1.57
N ALA A 157 -13.28 -0.11 2.64
CA ALA A 157 -12.61 0.02 3.92
C ALA A 157 -11.19 -0.59 3.87
N VAL A 158 -11.02 -1.74 3.19
CA VAL A 158 -9.69 -2.33 2.98
C VAL A 158 -8.76 -1.39 2.20
N ARG A 159 -9.27 -0.69 1.18
CA ARG A 159 -8.53 0.34 0.43
C ARG A 159 -8.08 1.51 1.30
N ALA A 160 -8.79 1.79 2.38
CA ALA A 160 -8.47 2.88 3.29
C ALA A 160 -7.46 2.48 4.38
N LEU A 161 -7.07 1.20 4.47
CA LEU A 161 -6.00 0.77 5.38
C LEU A 161 -4.69 1.47 5.03
N THR A 162 -3.95 1.86 6.07
CA THR A 162 -2.58 2.38 5.94
C THR A 162 -1.64 1.27 5.44
N ALA A 163 -0.47 1.66 4.91
CA ALA A 163 0.53 0.70 4.45
C ALA A 163 0.94 -0.28 5.55
N ARG A 164 1.15 0.18 6.79
CA ARG A 164 1.47 -0.67 7.95
C ARG A 164 0.43 -1.75 8.16
N ASP A 165 -0.85 -1.37 8.25
CA ASP A 165 -1.95 -2.30 8.52
C ASP A 165 -2.20 -3.24 7.33
N PHE A 166 -2.18 -2.70 6.12
CA PHE A 166 -2.35 -3.48 4.90
C PHE A 166 -1.22 -4.50 4.71
N MET A 167 0.04 -4.10 4.95
CA MET A 167 1.20 -4.98 4.82
C MET A 167 1.25 -6.01 5.96
N ALA A 168 0.77 -5.69 7.16
CA ALA A 168 0.59 -6.67 8.23
C ALA A 168 -0.40 -7.77 7.86
N ALA A 169 -1.55 -7.40 7.26
CA ALA A 169 -2.52 -8.38 6.74
C ALA A 169 -1.93 -9.23 5.60
N CYS A 170 -1.16 -8.62 4.69
CA CYS A 170 -0.47 -9.35 3.62
C CYS A 170 0.59 -10.32 4.18
N ALA A 171 1.38 -9.88 5.17
CA ALA A 171 2.40 -10.69 5.82
C ALA A 171 1.79 -11.91 6.52
N TYR A 172 0.62 -11.75 7.16
CA TYR A 172 -0.13 -12.88 7.70
C TYR A 172 -0.48 -13.92 6.63
N PHE A 173 -0.97 -13.53 5.45
CA PHE A 173 -1.24 -14.52 4.40
C PHE A 173 0.02 -15.17 3.82
N ASN A 174 1.13 -14.43 3.75
CA ASN A 174 2.41 -14.97 3.32
C ASN A 174 3.02 -15.95 4.33
N GLY A 175 2.73 -15.80 5.63
CA GLY A 175 3.20 -16.71 6.67
C GLY A 175 2.74 -18.16 6.50
N PHE A 176 1.66 -18.43 5.77
CA PHE A 176 1.26 -19.81 5.43
C PHE A 176 2.20 -20.49 4.43
N GLN A 177 2.92 -19.72 3.61
CA GLN A 177 3.93 -20.27 2.71
C GLN A 177 5.15 -20.76 3.50
N LEU A 178 5.49 -20.09 4.61
CA LEU A 178 6.60 -20.48 5.49
C LEU A 178 6.33 -21.80 6.24
N ARG A 179 5.06 -22.11 6.55
CA ARG A 179 4.68 -23.43 7.10
C ARG A 179 5.03 -24.57 6.14
N ARG A 180 4.89 -24.35 4.84
CA ARG A 180 5.14 -25.37 3.82
C ARG A 180 6.63 -25.70 3.68
N THR A 181 7.49 -24.69 3.81
CA THR A 181 8.95 -24.85 3.69
C THR A 181 9.58 -25.42 4.96
N ALA A 182 9.02 -25.13 6.14
CA ALA A 182 9.52 -25.70 7.40
C ALA A 182 9.25 -27.21 7.50
N ASN A 183 8.21 -27.72 6.86
CA ASN A 183 7.84 -29.14 6.86
C ASN A 183 8.29 -29.89 5.59
N SER A 184 9.07 -29.27 4.70
CA SER A 184 9.57 -29.92 3.48
C SER A 184 10.99 -30.49 3.60
N ASP A 185 11.65 -30.28 4.74
CA ASP A 185 12.99 -30.78 5.06
C ASP A 185 12.97 -32.00 6.02
N ASP A 186 11.80 -32.59 6.28
CA ASP A 186 11.59 -33.90 6.94
C ASP A 186 11.11 -34.95 5.93
#